data_AF-A0A0D0AN71-F1
#
_entry.id   AF-A0A0D0AN71-F1
#
_cell.length_a   1.000
_cell.length_b   1.000
_cell.length_c   1.000
_cell.angle_alpha   90.00
_cell.angle_beta   90.00
_cell.angle_gamma   90.00
#
_symmetry.space_group_name_H-M   'P 1'
#
loop_
_entity.id
_entity.type
_entity.pdbx_description
1 polymer ?
#
loop_
_entity_poly.entity_id
_entity_poly.type
_entity_poly.pdbx_seq_one_letter_code
_entity_poly.pdbx_strand_id
1 'polypeptide(L)'
;MLRQEISPRSVSSFYSLQEDTDRSHDQPIVIAGHTWCHLASARFHIWVRGDEPINIDVDNNELQACGTLFPNQDMDAVDAMIKKGMVMIRDCIATVCQEAAPGSNITALQDSDITFCPNWDDLLIGLKLGVWDAAYHRYRSWYDSAP
;
A
#
# COMPACT_ATOMS: atom_id res chain seq x y z
N MET A 1 2.00 16.33 35.84
CA MET A 1 1.29 17.29 34.97
C MET A 1 2.26 17.74 33.89
N LEU A 2 2.08 17.25 32.67
CA LEU A 2 2.88 17.69 31.51
C LEU A 2 2.39 19.08 31.08
N ARG A 3 3.31 20.00 30.78
CA ARG A 3 2.98 21.32 30.22
C ARG A 3 2.23 21.11 28.91
N GLN A 4 0.93 21.38 28.91
CA GLN A 4 0.21 21.66 27.65
C GLN A 4 0.89 22.87 27.00
N GLU A 5 1.14 22.79 25.70
CA GLU A 5 1.38 23.99 24.91
C GLU A 5 0.16 24.92 25.09
N ILE A 6 0.37 26.23 25.21
CA ILE A 6 -0.68 27.22 25.52
C ILE A 6 -1.75 27.28 24.40
N SER A 7 -1.39 26.77 23.21
CA SER A 7 -2.22 26.71 22.02
C SER A 7 -1.84 25.45 21.23
N PRO A 8 -2.79 24.77 20.56
CA PRO A 8 -2.45 23.63 19.73
C PRO A 8 -1.65 24.09 18.51
N ARG A 9 -0.71 23.25 18.07
CA ARG A 9 0.02 23.47 16.82
C ARG A 9 -0.95 23.53 15.65
N SER A 10 -0.71 24.46 14.74
CA SER A 10 -1.38 24.45 13.44
C SER A 10 -0.96 23.22 12.64
N VAL A 11 -1.78 22.83 11.66
CA VAL A 11 -1.43 21.83 10.64
C VAL A 11 -0.03 22.13 10.09
N SER A 12 0.19 23.34 9.58
CA SER A 12 1.47 23.73 8.98
C SER A 12 2.67 23.57 9.91
N SER A 13 2.54 23.94 11.19
CA SER A 13 3.61 23.79 12.18
C SER A 13 3.82 22.34 12.63
N PHE A 14 2.79 21.49 12.51
CA PHE A 14 2.90 20.07 12.80
C PHE A 14 3.65 19.35 11.68
N TYR A 15 3.30 19.65 10.43
CA TYR A 15 3.94 19.05 9.26
C TYR A 15 5.36 19.56 9.01
N SER A 16 5.72 20.78 9.44
CA SER A 16 7.12 21.24 9.34
C SER A 16 8.10 20.38 10.17
N LEU A 17 7.61 19.64 11.17
CA LEU A 17 8.42 18.69 11.93
C LEU A 17 8.88 17.48 11.09
N GLN A 18 8.20 17.23 9.96
CA GLN A 18 8.61 16.22 8.99
C GLN A 18 9.91 16.62 8.28
N GLU A 19 10.10 17.92 8.00
CA GLU A 19 11.25 18.45 7.27
C GLU A 19 12.50 18.56 8.16
N ASP A 20 12.33 18.81 9.45
CA ASP A 20 13.42 18.82 10.45
C ASP A 20 13.92 17.41 10.80
N THR A 21 13.15 16.37 10.47
CA THR A 21 13.58 14.98 10.62
C THR A 21 14.30 14.50 9.38
N ASP A 22 15.61 14.75 9.33
CA ASP A 22 16.60 13.95 8.54
C ASP A 22 16.71 12.49 9.07
N ARG A 23 15.64 12.00 9.71
CA ARG A 23 15.59 10.74 10.45
C ARG A 23 14.80 9.75 9.63
N SER A 24 15.28 8.51 9.57
CA SER A 24 14.58 7.43 8.89
C SER A 24 13.10 7.46 9.24
N HIS A 25 12.24 7.36 8.23
CA HIS A 25 10.79 7.40 8.37
C HIS A 25 10.23 6.23 9.22
N ASP A 26 11.11 5.44 9.82
CA ASP A 26 10.85 4.32 10.72
C ASP A 26 10.76 4.76 12.18
N GLN A 27 10.98 6.05 12.47
CA GLN A 27 10.82 6.59 13.82
C GLN A 27 9.35 6.91 14.14
N PRO A 28 8.89 6.66 15.38
CA PRO A 28 7.58 7.10 15.84
C PRO A 28 7.44 8.63 15.76
N ILE A 29 6.24 9.11 15.43
CA ILE A 29 5.90 10.54 15.47
C ILE A 29 5.61 10.91 16.92
N VAL A 30 6.60 11.51 17.58
CA VAL A 30 6.54 11.92 18.99
C VAL A 30 6.41 13.42 19.11
N ILE A 31 5.30 13.90 19.67
CA ILE A 31 5.03 15.34 19.87
C ILE A 31 4.51 15.55 21.28
N ALA A 32 5.01 16.58 21.96
CA ALA A 32 4.75 16.86 23.38
C ALA A 32 5.04 15.66 24.32
N GLY A 33 6.02 14.82 23.96
CA GLY A 33 6.38 13.62 24.74
C GLY A 33 5.44 12.43 24.54
N HIS A 34 4.49 12.52 23.60
CA HIS A 34 3.54 11.46 23.29
C HIS A 34 3.77 10.92 21.88
N THR A 35 3.76 9.60 21.73
CA THR A 35 3.74 8.93 20.43
C THR A 35 2.33 8.94 19.87
N TRP A 36 2.12 9.63 18.75
CA TRP A 36 0.80 9.77 18.12
C TRP A 36 0.55 8.71 17.05
N CYS A 37 1.59 8.38 16.29
CA CYS A 37 1.54 7.33 15.29
C CYS A 37 2.94 6.78 15.03
N HIS A 38 3.02 5.51 14.62
CA HIS A 38 4.26 4.87 14.22
C HIS A 38 3.94 3.84 13.14
N LEU A 39 4.55 4.00 11.96
CA LEU A 39 4.51 2.98 10.93
C LEU A 39 5.62 1.99 11.22
N ALA A 40 5.28 0.83 11.80
CA ALA A 40 6.26 -0.20 12.10
C ALA A 40 6.57 -1.09 10.87
N SER A 41 5.54 -1.42 10.10
CA SER A 41 5.66 -2.26 8.90
C SER A 41 4.47 -2.05 7.98
N ALA A 42 4.68 -2.21 6.68
CA ALA A 42 3.62 -2.27 5.69
C ALA A 42 3.82 -3.53 4.85
N ARG A 43 2.88 -4.48 4.96
CA ARG A 43 2.94 -5.77 4.26
C ARG A 43 1.74 -5.90 3.34
N PHE A 44 1.99 -6.40 2.14
CA PHE A 44 0.98 -6.70 1.14
C PHE A 44 0.81 -8.20 1.06
N HIS A 45 -0.43 -8.63 1.04
CA HIS A 45 -0.81 -9.99 0.71
C HIS A 45 -1.75 -9.88 -0.47
N ILE A 46 -1.43 -10.59 -1.54
CA ILE A 46 -2.22 -10.57 -2.76
C ILE A 46 -2.57 -11.99 -3.17
N TRP A 47 -3.77 -12.11 -3.73
CA TRP A 47 -4.31 -13.37 -4.21
C TRP A 47 -4.78 -13.20 -5.65
N VAL A 48 -4.48 -14.19 -6.47
CA VAL A 48 -5.02 -14.33 -7.81
C VAL A 48 -6.04 -15.46 -7.76
N ARG A 49 -7.20 -15.23 -8.37
CA ARG A 49 -8.24 -16.24 -8.47
C ARG A 49 -7.83 -17.32 -9.46
N GLY A 50 -7.83 -18.58 -9.01
CA GLY A 50 -7.72 -19.76 -9.88
C GLY A 50 -9.08 -20.20 -10.40
N ASP A 51 -9.30 -21.51 -10.50
CA ASP A 51 -10.59 -22.07 -10.91
C ASP A 51 -11.65 -21.93 -9.82
N GLU A 52 -11.22 -21.99 -8.56
CA GLU A 52 -12.07 -21.80 -7.39
C GLU A 52 -12.09 -20.33 -6.92
N PRO A 53 -13.12 -19.93 -6.15
CA PRO A 53 -13.10 -18.64 -5.44
C PRO A 53 -11.85 -18.47 -4.59
N ILE A 54 -11.42 -17.22 -4.40
CA ILE A 54 -10.26 -16.90 -3.54
C ILE A 54 -10.54 -17.40 -2.12
N ASN A 55 -9.65 -18.25 -1.62
CA ASN A 55 -9.65 -18.71 -0.25
C ASN A 55 -8.42 -18.13 0.47
N ILE A 56 -8.66 -17.16 1.36
CA ILE A 56 -7.59 -16.47 2.11
C ILE A 56 -6.98 -17.33 3.22
N ASP A 57 -7.64 -18.43 3.59
CA ASP A 57 -7.17 -19.34 4.64
C ASP A 57 -6.23 -20.44 4.09
N VAL A 58 -6.05 -20.49 2.76
CA VAL A 58 -5.24 -21.51 2.10
C VAL A 58 -3.94 -20.90 1.59
N ASP A 59 -2.82 -21.39 2.13
CA ASP A 59 -1.50 -21.03 1.65
C ASP A 59 -1.19 -21.76 0.33
N ASN A 60 -1.55 -21.13 -0.79
CA ASN A 60 -1.19 -21.60 -2.13
C ASN A 60 -0.18 -20.65 -2.78
N ASN A 61 1.12 -20.96 -2.68
CA ASN A 61 2.19 -20.14 -3.26
C ASN A 61 2.08 -19.93 -4.78
N GLU A 62 1.25 -20.70 -5.50
CA GLU A 62 0.98 -20.44 -6.90
C GLU A 62 -0.06 -19.33 -7.12
N LEU A 63 -0.97 -19.11 -6.17
CA LEU A 63 -2.09 -18.17 -6.29
C LEU A 63 -2.05 -17.04 -5.26
N GLN A 64 -1.01 -16.98 -4.42
CA GLN A 64 -0.80 -15.88 -3.51
C GLN A 64 0.67 -15.49 -3.38
N ALA A 65 0.89 -14.23 -3.05
CA ALA A 65 2.20 -13.72 -2.71
C ALA A 65 2.10 -12.74 -1.53
N CYS A 66 3.19 -12.65 -0.78
CA CYS A 66 3.37 -11.65 0.25
C CYS A 66 4.61 -10.81 -0.07
N GLY A 67 4.52 -9.52 0.18
CA GLY A 67 5.63 -8.57 0.05
C GLY A 67 5.63 -7.58 1.20
N THR A 68 6.77 -6.96 1.41
CA THR A 68 6.95 -5.91 2.42
C THR A 68 7.27 -4.61 1.70
N LEU A 69 6.44 -3.59 1.88
CA LEU A 69 6.72 -2.25 1.36
C LEU A 69 7.59 -1.44 2.33
N PHE A 70 7.49 -1.74 3.63
CA PHE A 70 8.19 -1.02 4.69
C PHE A 70 8.50 -1.94 5.87
N PRO A 71 9.66 -1.86 6.53
CA PRO A 71 10.73 -0.86 6.36
C PRO A 71 11.70 -1.13 5.20
N ASN A 72 11.84 -2.41 4.81
CA ASN A 72 12.65 -2.81 3.67
C ASN A 72 11.70 -3.20 2.53
N GLN A 73 11.82 -2.53 1.39
CA GLN A 73 11.00 -2.82 0.23
C GLN A 73 11.45 -4.14 -0.41
N ASP A 74 10.57 -5.14 -0.36
CA ASP A 74 10.66 -6.45 -0.96
C ASP A 74 9.28 -6.79 -1.55
N MET A 75 9.09 -6.43 -2.81
CA MET A 75 7.81 -6.50 -3.51
C MET A 75 7.87 -7.40 -4.76
N ASP A 76 9.01 -8.04 -5.04
CA ASP A 76 9.22 -8.83 -6.26
C ASP A 76 8.19 -9.97 -6.40
N ALA A 77 7.88 -10.66 -5.31
CA ALA A 77 6.86 -11.71 -5.29
C ALA A 77 5.45 -11.15 -5.56
N VAL A 78 5.17 -9.95 -5.05
CA VAL A 78 3.90 -9.26 -5.31
C VAL A 78 3.82 -8.83 -6.76
N ASP A 79 4.87 -8.24 -7.32
CA ASP A 79 4.93 -7.85 -8.73
C ASP A 79 4.72 -9.04 -9.67
N ALA A 80 5.40 -10.16 -9.39
CA ALA A 80 5.24 -11.39 -10.16
C ALA A 80 3.80 -11.91 -10.12
N MET A 81 3.15 -11.87 -8.95
CA MET A 81 1.79 -12.36 -8.78
C MET A 81 0.75 -11.42 -9.40
N ILE A 82 0.96 -10.09 -9.36
CA ILE A 82 0.12 -9.16 -10.13
C ILE A 82 0.27 -9.43 -11.63
N LYS A 83 1.50 -9.59 -12.13
CA LYS A 83 1.75 -9.93 -13.54
C LYS A 83 1.05 -11.23 -13.92
N LYS A 84 1.09 -12.26 -13.06
CA LYS A 84 0.34 -13.50 -13.25
C LYS A 84 -1.16 -13.25 -13.37
N GLY A 85 -1.75 -12.48 -12.45
CA GLY A 85 -3.16 -12.13 -12.50
C GLY A 85 -3.55 -11.40 -13.80
N MET A 86 -2.71 -10.46 -14.26
CA MET A 86 -2.92 -9.77 -15.52
C MET A 86 -2.88 -10.71 -16.73
N VAL A 87 -1.93 -11.65 -16.76
CA VAL A 87 -1.84 -12.67 -17.81
C VAL A 87 -3.10 -13.54 -17.84
N MET A 88 -3.61 -13.95 -16.67
CA MET A 88 -4.85 -14.72 -16.58
C MET A 88 -6.07 -13.93 -17.08
N ILE A 89 -6.14 -12.62 -16.80
CA ILE A 89 -7.19 -11.75 -17.35
C ILE A 89 -7.11 -11.70 -18.87
N ARG A 90 -5.93 -11.50 -19.44
CA ARG A 90 -5.72 -11.51 -20.90
C ARG A 90 -6.15 -12.84 -21.52
N ASP A 91 -5.77 -13.96 -20.93
CA ASP A 91 -6.10 -15.28 -21.46
C ASP A 91 -7.61 -15.56 -21.38
N CYS A 92 -8.28 -15.07 -20.33
CA CYS A 92 -9.74 -15.09 -20.22
C CYS A 92 -10.40 -14.25 -21.32
N ILE A 93 -9.93 -13.01 -21.55
CA ILE A 93 -10.43 -12.15 -22.63
C ILE A 93 -10.23 -12.84 -23.99
N ALA A 94 -9.07 -13.44 -24.22
CA ALA A 94 -8.78 -14.17 -25.45
C ALA A 94 -9.76 -15.34 -25.67
N THR A 95 -10.05 -16.08 -24.62
CA THR A 95 -11.05 -17.18 -24.64
C THR A 95 -12.42 -16.65 -25.00
N VAL A 96 -12.89 -15.59 -24.33
CA VAL A 96 -14.19 -14.97 -24.60
C VAL A 96 -14.28 -14.44 -26.04
N CYS A 97 -13.22 -13.82 -26.56
CA CYS A 97 -13.19 -13.35 -27.95
C CYS A 97 -13.30 -14.51 -28.95
N GLN A 98 -12.60 -15.62 -28.68
CA GLN A 98 -12.63 -16.80 -29.55
C GLN A 98 -13.99 -17.50 -29.55
N GLU A 99 -14.66 -17.55 -28.40
CA GLU A 99 -16.01 -18.10 -28.27
C GLU A 99 -17.05 -17.24 -28.99
N ALA A 100 -16.93 -15.91 -28.88
CA ALA A 100 -17.84 -14.97 -29.52
C ALA A 100 -17.67 -14.91 -31.05
N ALA A 101 -16.45 -15.09 -31.54
CA ALA A 101 -16.12 -15.07 -32.98
C ALA A 101 -15.10 -16.16 -33.31
N PRO A 102 -15.56 -17.41 -33.54
CA PRO A 102 -14.69 -18.52 -33.91
C PRO A 102 -13.90 -18.21 -35.20
N GLY A 103 -12.58 -18.32 -35.12
CA GLY A 103 -11.67 -18.04 -36.24
C GLY A 103 -11.13 -16.61 -36.29
N SER A 104 -11.49 -15.77 -35.31
CA SER A 104 -10.83 -14.47 -35.12
C SER A 104 -9.33 -14.65 -34.83
N ASN A 105 -8.51 -13.74 -35.35
CA ASN A 105 -7.08 -13.72 -35.06
C ASN A 105 -6.83 -12.96 -33.75
N ILE A 106 -6.53 -13.70 -32.69
CA ILE A 106 -6.23 -13.17 -31.34
C ILE A 106 -4.73 -13.10 -31.03
N THR A 107 -3.85 -13.37 -32.00
CA THR A 107 -2.40 -13.43 -31.78
C THR A 107 -1.84 -12.14 -31.20
N ALA A 108 -2.28 -10.97 -31.69
CA ALA A 108 -1.85 -9.69 -31.14
C ALA A 108 -2.20 -9.53 -29.64
N LEU A 109 -3.36 -10.05 -29.21
CA LEU A 109 -3.75 -10.04 -27.80
C LEU A 109 -2.89 -11.00 -26.99
N GLN A 110 -2.65 -12.21 -27.48
CA GLN A 110 -1.84 -13.23 -26.80
C GLN A 110 -0.36 -12.82 -26.66
N ASP A 111 0.18 -12.20 -27.70
CA ASP A 111 1.57 -11.73 -27.76
C ASP A 111 1.78 -10.40 -27.03
N SER A 112 0.71 -9.76 -26.55
CA SER A 112 0.80 -8.53 -25.77
C SER A 112 1.57 -8.80 -24.48
N ASP A 113 2.71 -8.12 -24.31
CA ASP A 113 3.40 -8.07 -23.03
C ASP A 113 2.65 -7.13 -22.10
N ILE A 114 2.09 -7.69 -21.03
CA ILE A 114 1.35 -6.90 -20.06
C ILE A 114 2.34 -6.30 -19.08
N THR A 115 2.64 -5.02 -19.26
CA THR A 115 3.43 -4.26 -18.31
C THR A 115 2.50 -3.66 -17.26
N PHE A 116 2.57 -4.18 -16.04
CA PHE A 116 2.02 -3.52 -14.86
C PHE A 116 3.16 -3.34 -13.86
N CYS A 117 3.54 -2.08 -13.64
CA CYS A 117 4.62 -1.71 -12.74
C CYS A 117 4.04 -0.76 -11.68
N PRO A 118 3.62 -1.28 -10.52
CA PRO A 118 3.24 -0.42 -9.41
C PRO A 118 4.41 0.49 -9.06
N ASN A 119 4.15 1.79 -8.86
CA ASN A 119 5.14 2.66 -8.26
C ASN A 119 5.07 2.50 -6.74
N TRP A 120 5.85 1.54 -6.23
CA TRP A 120 5.92 1.26 -4.79
C TRP A 120 6.47 2.44 -3.99
N ASP A 121 7.36 3.25 -4.57
CA ASP A 121 7.90 4.44 -3.92
C ASP A 121 6.80 5.50 -3.71
N ASP A 122 5.98 5.76 -4.73
CA ASP A 122 4.82 6.67 -4.61
C ASP A 122 3.83 6.17 -3.55
N LEU A 123 3.58 4.86 -3.52
CA LEU A 123 2.70 4.25 -2.53
C LEU A 123 3.27 4.41 -1.11
N LEU A 124 4.59 4.24 -0.95
CA LEU A 124 5.28 4.43 0.32
C LEU A 124 5.25 5.90 0.76
N ILE A 125 5.43 6.85 -0.17
CA ILE A 125 5.26 8.29 0.11
C ILE A 125 3.85 8.57 0.61
N GLY A 126 2.82 8.08 -0.10
CA GLY A 126 1.43 8.23 0.30
C GLY A 126 1.15 7.65 1.69
N LEU A 127 1.70 6.46 1.99
CA LEU A 127 1.56 5.83 3.29
C LEU A 127 2.21 6.65 4.40
N LYS A 128 3.42 7.19 4.18
CA LYS A 128 4.10 8.05 5.14
C LYS A 128 3.31 9.35 5.41
N LEU A 129 2.77 9.98 4.37
CA LEU A 129 1.90 11.14 4.53
C LEU A 129 0.65 10.82 5.33
N GLY A 130 0.00 9.68 5.07
CA GLY A 130 -1.15 9.22 5.83
C GLY A 130 -0.85 8.96 7.31
N VAL A 131 0.35 8.47 7.63
CA VAL A 131 0.80 8.27 9.02
C VAL A 131 0.95 9.60 9.76
N TRP A 132 1.47 10.63 9.09
CA TRP A 132 1.54 12.00 9.63
C TRP A 132 0.15 12.62 9.81
N ASP A 133 -0.74 12.42 8.84
CA ASP A 133 -2.11 12.91 8.94
C ASP A 133 -2.87 12.24 10.10
N ALA A 134 -2.74 10.93 10.24
CA ALA A 134 -3.30 10.19 11.36
C ALA A 134 -2.72 10.65 12.71
N ALA A 135 -1.41 10.94 12.78
CA ALA A 135 -0.78 11.49 13.97
C ALA A 135 -1.35 12.87 14.34
N TYR A 136 -1.51 13.76 13.37
CA TYR A 136 -2.08 15.09 13.59
C TYR A 136 -3.51 15.01 14.11
N HIS A 137 -4.36 14.20 13.46
CA HIS A 137 -5.75 14.04 13.90
C HIS A 137 -5.86 13.49 15.32
N ARG A 138 -4.99 12.54 15.70
CA ARG A 138 -4.93 12.01 17.08
C ARG A 138 -4.45 13.06 18.07
N TYR A 139 -3.39 13.81 17.75
CA TYR A 139 -2.90 14.92 18.56
C TYR A 139 -3.98 15.97 18.78
N ARG A 140 -4.67 16.36 17.71
CA ARG A 140 -5.72 17.37 17.72
C ARG A 140 -6.91 16.92 18.56
N SER A 141 -7.38 15.69 18.36
CA SER A 141 -8.48 15.12 19.14
C SER A 141 -8.13 15.05 20.63
N TRP A 142 -6.91 14.68 20.99
CA TRP A 142 -6.46 14.71 22.39
C TRP A 142 -6.43 16.13 22.96
N TYR A 143 -5.89 17.10 22.21
CA TYR A 143 -5.83 18.49 22.67
C TYR A 143 -7.23 19.06 22.92
N ASP A 144 -8.15 18.82 21.98
CA ASP A 144 -9.53 19.34 22.05
C ASP A 144 -10.40 18.60 23.09
N SER A 145 -10.01 17.39 23.50
CA SER A 145 -10.70 16.61 24.56
C SER A 145 -10.09 16.78 25.95
N ALA A 146 -8.97 17.50 26.07
CA ALA A 146 -8.37 17.82 27.35
C ALA A 146 -9.24 18.87 28.09
N PRO A 147 -9.57 18.64 29.37
CA PRO A 147 -10.41 19.54 30.15
C PRO A 147 -9.74 20.90 30.46
#